data_AF-A0A1W6MXC3-F1
#
_entry.id   AF-A0A1W6MXC3-F1
#
_cell.length_a   1.000
_cell.length_b   1.000
_cell.length_c   1.000
_cell.angle_alpha   90.00
_cell.angle_beta   90.00
_cell.angle_gamma   90.00
#
_symmetry.space_group_name_H-M   'P 1'
#
loop_
_entity.id
_entity.type
_entity.pdbx_description
1 polymer ?
#
loop_
_entity_poly.entity_id
_entity_poly.type
_entity_poly.pdbx_seq_one_letter_code
_entity_poly.pdbx_strand_id
1 'polypeptide(L)'
;MPKEFVELCIWFQPGVTRGHETAEQVIDDALSNANLSVPKLNVVSAYLSELLSGKYNDEELHRIWRTAGAGVSITSGQEGDSARFLRKIRSAIDALDRRSTH
;
A
#
# COMPACT_ATOMS: atom_id res chain seq x y z
N MET A 1 -13.10 1.00 -5.83
CA MET A 1 -11.98 1.14 -4.87
C MET A 1 -12.56 1.24 -3.46
N PRO A 2 -12.16 0.38 -2.51
CA PRO A 2 -12.63 0.43 -1.13
C PRO A 2 -12.15 1.68 -0.39
N LYS A 3 -12.95 2.19 0.55
CA LYS A 3 -12.59 3.39 1.34
C LYS A 3 -11.38 3.14 2.25
N GLU A 4 -11.21 1.92 2.74
CA GLU A 4 -10.10 1.51 3.60
C GLU A 4 -8.76 1.56 2.85
N PHE A 5 -8.79 1.25 1.55
CA PHE A 5 -7.63 1.39 0.69
C PHE A 5 -7.27 2.87 0.48
N VAL A 6 -8.27 3.73 0.30
CA VAL A 6 -8.07 5.19 0.22
C VAL A 6 -7.51 5.75 1.53
N GLU A 7 -8.05 5.33 2.69
CA GLU A 7 -7.55 5.69 4.03
C GLU A 7 -6.05 5.34 4.17
N LEU A 8 -5.64 4.17 3.68
CA LEU A 8 -4.23 3.77 3.65
C LEU A 8 -3.41 4.66 2.69
N CYS A 9 -3.91 4.91 1.48
CA CYS A 9 -3.20 5.67 0.44
C CYS A 9 -2.88 7.13 0.82
N ILE A 10 -3.67 7.75 1.71
CA ILE A 10 -3.41 9.13 2.19
C ILE A 10 -2.05 9.24 2.90
N TRP A 11 -1.57 8.17 3.53
CA TRP A 11 -0.26 8.14 4.20
C TRP A 11 0.93 8.02 3.24
N PHE A 12 0.66 7.85 1.94
CA PHE A 12 1.68 7.84 0.90
C PHE A 12 1.72 9.17 0.13
N GLN A 13 1.49 10.29 0.81
CA GLN A 13 1.62 11.63 0.23
C GLN A 13 3.05 12.19 0.40
N PRO A 14 3.55 13.06 -0.50
CA PRO A 14 4.94 13.51 -0.49
C PRO A 14 5.36 14.21 0.81
N GLY A 15 4.41 14.81 1.53
CA GLY A 15 4.65 15.41 2.83
C GLY A 15 4.85 14.38 3.94
N VAL A 16 4.24 13.20 3.83
CA VAL A 16 4.30 12.11 4.81
C VAL A 16 5.55 11.25 4.59
N THR A 17 5.95 11.03 3.34
CA THR A 17 7.11 10.17 3.02
C THR A 17 8.44 10.90 3.12
N ARG A 18 8.45 12.23 3.32
CA ARG A 18 9.67 13.04 3.42
C ARG A 18 10.45 12.66 4.67
N GLY A 19 11.59 11.98 4.49
CA GLY A 19 12.48 11.56 5.57
C GLY A 19 12.68 10.05 5.70
N HIS A 20 11.98 9.24 4.91
CA HIS A 20 12.18 7.79 4.88
C HIS A 20 13.27 7.43 3.87
N GLU A 21 14.15 6.50 4.25
CA GLU A 21 15.25 6.04 3.40
C GLU A 21 14.81 4.90 2.46
N THR A 22 13.76 4.14 2.84
CA THR A 22 13.27 2.99 2.08
C THR A 22 11.75 2.91 1.97
N ALA A 23 11.28 2.17 0.96
CA ALA A 23 9.86 1.88 0.74
C ALA A 23 9.24 1.10 1.91
N GLU A 24 10.00 0.18 2.49
CA GLU A 24 9.60 -0.62 3.64
C GLU A 24 9.33 0.26 4.86
N GLN A 25 10.19 1.24 5.15
CA GLN A 25 9.96 2.19 6.24
C GLN A 25 8.67 3.00 6.01
N VAL A 26 8.43 3.47 4.79
CA VAL A 26 7.19 4.19 4.45
C VAL A 26 5.96 3.31 4.66
N ILE A 27 6.02 2.04 4.26
CA ILE A 27 4.91 1.09 4.40
C ILE A 27 4.62 0.79 5.88
N ASP A 28 5.67 0.55 6.67
CA ASP A 28 5.54 0.29 8.11
C ASP A 28 4.95 1.49 8.85
N ASP A 29 5.42 2.71 8.54
CA ASP A 29 4.89 3.94 9.11
C ASP A 29 3.45 4.20 8.64
N ALA A 30 3.13 3.96 7.36
CA ALA A 30 1.77 4.12 6.85
C ALA A 30 0.79 3.15 7.51
N LEU A 31 1.15 1.88 7.68
CA LEU A 31 0.30 0.89 8.35
C LEU A 31 0.13 1.21 9.84
N SER A 32 1.19 1.66 10.51
CA SER A 32 1.16 2.05 11.92
C SER A 32 0.29 3.29 12.15
N ASN A 33 0.44 4.32 11.30
CA ASN A 33 -0.30 5.58 11.43
C ASN A 33 -1.75 5.48 10.94
N ALA A 34 -2.02 4.69 9.90
CA ALA A 34 -3.39 4.44 9.44
C ALA A 34 -4.23 3.73 10.51
N ASN A 35 -3.58 3.04 11.46
CA ASN A 35 -4.21 2.39 12.61
C ASN A 35 -5.46 1.60 12.23
N LEU A 36 -5.35 0.83 11.13
CA LEU A 36 -6.47 0.10 10.55
C LEU A 36 -6.80 -1.12 11.43
N SER A 37 -8.05 -1.23 11.86
CA SER A 37 -8.55 -2.44 12.52
C SER A 37 -8.43 -3.68 11.63
N VAL A 38 -8.38 -4.88 12.21
CA VAL A 38 -8.30 -6.17 11.47
C VAL A 38 -9.35 -6.29 10.35
N PRO A 39 -10.64 -5.96 10.55
CA PRO A 39 -11.62 -6.01 9.45
C PRO A 39 -11.27 -5.09 8.27
N LYS A 40 -10.73 -3.89 8.54
CA LYS A 40 -10.28 -2.96 7.50
C LYS A 40 -9.04 -3.49 6.77
N LEU A 41 -8.08 -4.06 7.50
CA LEU A 41 -6.92 -4.71 6.91
C LEU A 41 -7.33 -5.86 5.99
N ASN A 42 -8.34 -6.66 6.35
CA ASN A 42 -8.86 -7.71 5.48
C ASN A 42 -9.46 -7.16 4.17
N VAL A 43 -10.16 -6.02 4.21
CA VAL A 43 -10.68 -5.36 3.01
C VAL A 43 -9.54 -4.87 2.11
N VAL A 44 -8.53 -4.21 2.69
CA VAL A 44 -7.34 -3.75 1.94
C VAL A 44 -6.61 -4.93 1.32
N SER A 45 -6.41 -5.98 2.11
CA SER A 45 -5.76 -7.23 1.74
C SER A 45 -6.46 -7.87 0.53
N ALA A 46 -7.78 -8.07 0.59
CA ALA A 46 -8.56 -8.62 -0.52
C ALA A 46 -8.48 -7.75 -1.79
N TYR A 47 -8.52 -6.43 -1.65
CA TYR A 47 -8.40 -5.53 -2.79
C TYR A 47 -7.01 -5.57 -3.42
N LEU A 48 -5.94 -5.65 -2.63
CA LEU A 48 -4.58 -5.85 -3.14
C LEU A 48 -4.46 -7.17 -3.92
N SER A 49 -5.12 -8.25 -3.49
CA SER A 49 -5.16 -9.50 -4.26
C SER A 49 -5.86 -9.35 -5.60
N GLU A 50 -6.93 -8.56 -5.67
CA GLU A 50 -7.61 -8.26 -6.93
C GLU A 50 -6.70 -7.46 -7.88
N LEU A 51 -6.05 -6.42 -7.37
CA LEU A 51 -5.10 -5.61 -8.16
C LEU A 51 -3.93 -6.46 -8.69
N LEU A 52 -3.42 -7.37 -7.86
CA LEU A 52 -2.30 -8.24 -8.19
C LEU A 52 -2.72 -9.52 -8.94
N SER A 53 -3.98 -9.66 -9.34
CA SER A 53 -4.49 -10.89 -10.00
C SER A 53 -4.07 -11.03 -11.47
N GLY A 54 -3.31 -10.07 -12.02
CA GLY A 54 -2.95 -10.00 -13.44
C GLY A 54 -4.03 -9.40 -14.35
N LYS A 55 -5.14 -8.89 -13.80
CA LYS A 55 -6.19 -8.18 -14.55
C LYS A 55 -5.77 -6.78 -14.99
N TYR A 56 -4.80 -6.18 -14.29
CA TYR A 56 -4.34 -4.82 -14.48
C TYR A 56 -2.86 -4.83 -14.84
N ASN A 57 -2.48 -4.06 -15.86
CA ASN A 57 -1.09 -3.80 -16.18
C ASN A 57 -0.49 -2.72 -15.24
N ASP A 58 0.83 -2.49 -15.32
CA ASP A 58 1.48 -1.58 -14.38
C ASP A 58 1.01 -0.12 -14.49
N GLU A 59 0.69 0.35 -15.70
CA GLU A 59 0.16 1.71 -15.92
C GLU A 59 -1.23 1.86 -15.28
N GLU A 60 -2.08 0.84 -15.39
CA GLU A 60 -3.39 0.81 -14.75
C GLU A 60 -3.27 0.77 -13.23
N LEU A 61 -2.35 -0.04 -12.69
CA LEU A 61 -2.05 -0.08 -11.26
C LEU A 61 -1.54 1.28 -10.76
N HIS A 62 -0.65 1.92 -11.52
CA HIS A 62 -0.17 3.26 -11.21
C HIS A 62 -1.34 4.26 -11.20
N ARG A 63 -2.23 4.20 -12.18
CA ARG A 63 -3.41 5.09 -12.25
C ARG A 63 -4.35 4.89 -11.08
N ILE A 64 -4.63 3.63 -10.71
CA ILE A 64 -5.45 3.28 -9.54
C ILE A 64 -4.82 3.86 -8.27
N TRP A 65 -3.51 3.68 -8.10
CA TRP A 65 -2.75 4.23 -6.97
C TRP A 65 -2.85 5.75 -6.88
N ARG A 66 -2.61 6.46 -7.98
CA ARG A 66 -2.73 7.93 -8.05
C ARG A 66 -4.15 8.41 -7.75
N THR A 67 -5.16 7.68 -8.26
CA THR A 67 -6.58 8.02 -8.04
C THR A 67 -7.00 7.82 -6.58
N ALA A 68 -6.34 6.90 -5.86
CA ALA A 68 -6.58 6.66 -4.44
C ALA A 68 -6.09 7.80 -3.51
N GLY A 69 -5.47 8.85 -4.05
CA GLY A 69 -4.95 9.97 -3.26
C GLY A 69 -3.53 9.76 -2.76
N ALA A 70 -2.84 8.71 -3.21
CA ALA A 70 -1.42 8.52 -2.95
C ALA A 70 -0.60 9.52 -3.78
N GLY A 71 -0.02 10.50 -3.10
CA GLY A 71 0.67 11.61 -3.74
C GLY A 71 2.12 11.31 -4.12
N VAL A 72 2.71 10.22 -3.60
CA VAL A 72 4.06 9.77 -3.98
C VAL A 72 4.00 8.91 -5.23
N SER A 73 4.87 9.24 -6.18
CA SER A 73 5.21 8.30 -7.24
C SER A 73 6.05 7.19 -6.60
N ILE A 74 5.49 6.00 -6.49
CA ILE A 74 6.11 4.73 -6.05
C ILE A 74 7.20 4.23 -7.02
N THR A 75 7.85 5.18 -7.69
CA THR A 75 8.79 5.01 -8.79
C THR A 75 10.01 5.93 -8.64
N SER A 76 10.26 6.54 -7.48
CA SER A 76 11.49 7.31 -7.27
C SER A 76 12.68 6.38 -7.00
N GLY A 77 13.14 5.71 -8.06
CA GLY A 77 14.51 5.23 -8.20
C GLY A 77 14.77 3.74 -7.91
N GLN A 78 14.28 3.18 -6.79
CA GLN A 78 14.68 1.83 -6.32
C GLN A 78 13.55 0.78 -6.31
N GLU A 79 12.30 1.20 -6.51
CA GLU A 79 11.11 0.38 -6.24
C GLU A 79 10.69 -0.53 -7.40
N GLY A 80 11.12 -0.23 -8.63
CA GLY A 80 10.82 -1.01 -9.83
C GLY A 80 9.51 -0.59 -10.49
N ASP A 81 8.44 -1.36 -10.26
CA ASP A 81 7.11 -1.20 -10.87
C ASP A 81 5.99 -1.13 -9.80
N SER A 82 4.84 -0.58 -10.15
CA SER A 82 3.70 -0.38 -9.24
C SER A 82 3.23 -1.70 -8.61
N ALA A 83 3.25 -2.78 -9.38
CA ALA A 83 2.91 -4.12 -8.88
C ALA A 83 3.86 -4.58 -7.76
N ARG A 84 5.17 -4.34 -7.88
CA ARG A 84 6.16 -4.69 -6.85
C ARG A 84 5.92 -3.92 -5.57
N PHE A 85 5.57 -2.63 -5.66
CA PHE A 85 5.23 -1.84 -4.48
C PHE A 85 3.96 -2.35 -3.78
N LEU A 86 2.89 -2.61 -4.54
CA LEU A 86 1.64 -3.17 -3.99
C LEU A 86 1.85 -4.55 -3.34
N ARG A 87 2.76 -5.38 -3.88
CA ARG A 87 3.17 -6.64 -3.25
C ARG A 87 3.85 -6.43 -1.90
N LYS A 88 4.69 -5.39 -1.74
CA LYS A 88 5.32 -5.07 -0.44
C LYS A 88 4.27 -4.72 0.62
N ILE A 89 3.28 -3.89 0.27
CA ILE A 89 2.16 -3.56 1.17
C ILE A 89 1.41 -4.84 1.56
N ARG A 90 1.07 -5.70 0.58
CA ARG A 90 0.35 -6.95 0.84
C ARG A 90 1.12 -7.85 1.81
N SER A 91 2.43 -8.03 1.58
CA SER A 91 3.31 -8.81 2.46
C SER A 91 3.38 -8.24 3.87
N ALA A 92 3.41 -6.91 4.03
CA ALA A 92 3.42 -6.27 5.34
C ALA A 92 2.10 -6.51 6.11
N ILE A 93 0.95 -6.42 5.43
CA ILE A 93 -0.36 -6.74 6.02
C ILE A 93 -0.43 -8.22 6.44
N ASP A 94 0.02 -9.14 5.59
CA ASP A 94 0.06 -10.57 5.92
C ASP A 94 0.98 -10.86 7.12
N ALA A 95 2.05 -10.09 7.30
CA ALA A 95 2.94 -10.21 8.46
C ALA A 95 2.29 -9.70 9.75
N LEU A 96 1.46 -8.64 9.69
CA LEU A 96 0.70 -8.14 10.84
C LEU A 96 -0.37 -9.14 11.31
N ASP A 97 -1.06 -9.79 10.37
CA ASP A 97 -2.08 -10.79 10.67
C ASP A 97 -1.50 -12.02 11.40
N ARG A 98 -0.32 -12.49 10.95
CA ARG A 98 0.41 -13.59 11.61
C ARG A 98 0.91 -13.25 13.01
N ARG A 99 1.18 -11.98 13.30
CA ARG A 99 1.59 -11.53 14.66
C ARG A 99 0.40 -11.37 15.60
N SER A 100 -0.80 -11.15 15.07
CA SER A 100 -2.03 -10.96 15.86
C SER A 100 -2.67 -12.28 16.31
N THR A 101 -2.23 -13.40 15.74
CA THR A 101 -2.71 -14.76 16.03
C THR A 101 -1.82 -15.53 17.01
N HIS A 102 -0.80 -14.88 17.57
CA HIS A 102 0.15 -15.42 18.55
C HIS A 102 0.10 -14.65 19.87
#